data_AF-A0A9W8YYJ9-F1
#
_entry.id   AF-A0A9W8YYJ9-F1
#
_cell.length_a   1.000
_cell.length_b   1.000
_cell.length_c   1.000
_cell.angle_alpha   90.00
_cell.angle_beta   90.00
_cell.angle_gamma   90.00
#
_symmetry.space_group_name_H-M   'P 1'
#
loop_
_entity.id
_entity.type
_entity.pdbx_description
1 polymer ?
#
loop_
_entity_poly.entity_id
_entity_poly.type
_entity_poly.pdbx_seq_one_letter_code
_entity_poly.pdbx_strand_id
1 'polypeptide(L)'
;MSHSGDRRELEIAEVLQAVSIALARRKGVFEDVLPQDRIAKLQLPLEQAWRLWAVDEERRRTGFAVWVSASRYVLWFRPGRSQALADACLNATWTSVWSETGTLGKQVILSELMEQVRPQHPFRCHKGMTNPDRGPARDALETILHVIDSQQETASLDDMKASLTHKILCLAALMTCHAPATDLTGAALRQIYHRLDDRELAAVAQKWKECSAYGRTTVYYAARLLETIRNNHATHYAMPVYLLRAVLTLWLYARLFDASGLARFDTSLDATSATNPNDVDVGQWILAGHSRIRLPGITDLLSPQGRRKLLAESAAVMNSLKGWGVSRVYLHLLNRLEASEGAT
;
A
#
# COMPACT_ATOMS: atom_id res chain seq x y z
N MET A 1 -3.96 7.63 19.57
CA MET A 1 -4.59 7.14 20.83
C MET A 1 -3.93 5.83 21.13
N SER A 2 -3.52 5.56 22.36
CA SER A 2 -2.96 4.29 22.88
C SER A 2 -3.88 3.88 24.04
N HIS A 3 -4.22 2.60 24.18
CA HIS A 3 -5.17 2.13 25.20
C HIS A 3 -4.63 2.45 26.60
N SER A 4 -5.27 3.37 27.33
CA SER A 4 -4.81 3.87 28.64
C SER A 4 -5.04 2.89 29.79
N GLY A 5 -5.86 1.84 29.58
CA GLY A 5 -6.33 0.96 30.64
C GLY A 5 -7.58 1.47 31.37
N ASP A 6 -8.06 2.68 31.04
CA ASP A 6 -9.21 3.29 31.71
C ASP A 6 -10.54 2.69 31.22
N ARG A 7 -11.27 2.06 32.15
CA ARG A 7 -12.59 1.46 31.93
C ARG A 7 -13.61 2.48 31.39
N ARG A 8 -13.46 3.76 31.73
CA ARG A 8 -14.36 4.82 31.28
C ARG A 8 -14.15 5.17 29.80
N GLU A 9 -12.92 5.09 29.31
CA GLU A 9 -12.60 5.29 27.90
C GLU A 9 -13.08 4.11 27.04
N LEU A 10 -13.03 2.89 27.58
CA LEU A 10 -13.61 1.69 26.98
C LEU A 10 -15.13 1.82 26.80
N GLU A 11 -15.86 2.22 27.84
CA GLU A 11 -17.31 2.42 27.79
C GLU A 11 -17.70 3.50 26.77
N ILE A 12 -16.94 4.59 26.69
CA ILE A 12 -17.14 5.64 25.67
C ILE A 12 -16.86 5.10 24.26
N ALA A 13 -15.80 4.30 24.07
CA ALA A 13 -15.47 3.72 22.77
C ALA A 13 -16.52 2.71 22.28
N GLU A 14 -17.03 1.87 23.18
CA GLU A 14 -18.11 0.91 22.90
C GLU A 14 -19.41 1.64 22.52
N VAL A 15 -19.75 2.73 23.23
CA VAL A 15 -20.90 3.59 22.89
C VAL A 15 -20.69 4.25 21.53
N LEU A 16 -19.52 4.81 21.24
CA LEU A 16 -19.23 5.45 19.94
C LEU A 16 -19.29 4.44 18.78
N GLN A 17 -18.79 3.22 18.98
CA GLN A 17 -18.91 2.14 18.00
C GLN A 17 -20.36 1.74 17.78
N ALA A 18 -21.09 1.45 18.87
CA ALA A 18 -22.48 1.01 18.82
C ALA A 18 -23.39 2.06 18.17
N VAL A 19 -23.19 3.34 18.52
CA VAL A 19 -23.93 4.48 17.95
C VAL A 19 -23.65 4.62 16.46
N SER A 20 -22.39 4.52 16.03
CA SER A 20 -22.01 4.62 14.61
C SER A 20 -22.62 3.50 13.77
N ILE A 21 -22.59 2.26 14.25
CA ILE A 21 -23.20 1.10 13.57
C ILE A 21 -24.73 1.21 13.57
N ALA A 22 -25.33 1.60 14.69
CA ALA A 22 -26.79 1.74 14.81
C ALA A 22 -27.34 2.85 13.91
N LEU A 23 -26.66 4.00 13.85
CA LEU A 23 -27.00 5.09 12.93
C LEU A 23 -26.85 4.67 11.48
N ALA A 24 -25.76 3.99 11.13
CA ALA A 24 -25.52 3.50 9.77
C ALA A 24 -26.58 2.47 9.34
N ARG A 25 -26.99 1.55 10.22
CA ARG A 25 -28.12 0.63 9.98
C ARG A 25 -29.44 1.38 9.81
N ARG A 26 -29.77 2.30 10.71
CA ARG A 26 -31.03 3.07 10.66
C ARG A 26 -31.13 3.96 9.42
N LYS A 27 -30.00 4.39 8.86
CA LYS A 27 -29.92 5.20 7.65
C LYS A 27 -29.80 4.37 6.36
N GLY A 28 -29.88 3.04 6.45
CA GLY A 28 -29.78 2.13 5.31
C GLY A 28 -28.43 2.20 4.60
N VAL A 29 -27.36 2.56 5.32
CA VAL A 29 -26.02 2.78 4.73
C VAL A 29 -25.36 1.47 4.30
N PHE A 30 -25.76 0.35 4.91
CA PHE A 30 -25.29 -1.00 4.55
C PHE A 30 -26.20 -1.72 3.56
N GLU A 31 -27.31 -1.08 3.17
CA GLU A 31 -28.26 -1.65 2.22
C GLU A 31 -27.86 -1.24 0.80
N ASP A 32 -27.90 -2.18 -0.12
CA ASP A 32 -27.66 -1.90 -1.54
C ASP A 32 -28.95 -1.32 -2.15
N VAL A 33 -29.12 0.00 -1.99
CA VAL A 33 -30.38 0.68 -2.32
C VAL A 33 -30.53 0.87 -3.83
N LEU A 34 -29.43 1.09 -4.56
CA LEU A 34 -29.44 1.36 -6.00
C LEU A 34 -28.24 0.69 -6.71
N PRO A 35 -28.34 -0.63 -7.03
CA PRO A 35 -27.34 -1.32 -7.83
C PRO A 35 -27.11 -0.60 -9.16
N GLN A 36 -25.85 -0.55 -9.64
CA GLN A 36 -25.48 0.11 -10.91
C GLN A 36 -26.35 -0.38 -12.09
N ASP A 37 -26.71 -1.66 -12.08
CA ASP A 37 -27.56 -2.29 -13.09
C ASP A 37 -28.99 -1.73 -13.11
N ARG A 38 -29.50 -1.24 -11.97
CA ARG A 38 -30.80 -0.57 -11.89
C ARG A 38 -30.70 0.87 -12.35
N ILE A 39 -29.61 1.58 -12.03
CA ILE A 39 -29.38 2.96 -12.51
C ILE A 39 -29.27 2.99 -14.03
N ALA A 40 -28.56 2.02 -14.63
CA ALA A 40 -28.43 1.88 -16.08
C ALA A 40 -29.78 1.61 -16.79
N LYS A 41 -30.70 0.90 -16.11
CA LYS A 41 -32.05 0.60 -16.64
C LYS A 41 -33.01 1.79 -16.58
N LEU A 42 -32.71 2.83 -15.80
CA LEU A 42 -33.60 3.99 -15.64
C LEU A 42 -33.56 4.96 -16.84
N GLN A 43 -32.68 4.75 -17.84
CA GLN A 43 -32.52 5.60 -19.04
C GLN A 43 -32.51 7.10 -18.73
N LEU A 44 -31.93 7.49 -17.60
CA LEU A 44 -31.93 8.87 -17.13
C LEU A 44 -30.97 9.75 -17.96
N PRO A 45 -31.27 11.05 -18.09
CA PRO A 45 -30.29 12.02 -18.55
C PRO A 45 -28.99 11.91 -17.76
N LEU A 46 -27.84 12.04 -18.44
CA LEU A 46 -26.50 11.80 -17.89
C LEU A 46 -26.27 12.53 -16.56
N GLU A 47 -26.73 13.76 -16.45
CA GLU A 47 -26.59 14.58 -15.24
C GLU A 47 -27.35 14.00 -14.03
N GLN A 48 -28.56 13.46 -14.25
CA GLN A 48 -29.37 12.85 -13.20
C GLN A 48 -28.82 11.49 -12.78
N ALA A 49 -28.34 10.69 -13.74
CA ALA A 49 -27.65 9.44 -13.48
C ALA A 49 -26.36 9.67 -12.65
N TRP A 50 -25.62 10.74 -12.97
CA TRP A 50 -24.41 11.11 -12.24
C TRP A 50 -24.70 11.53 -10.79
N ARG A 51 -25.75 12.32 -10.56
CA ARG A 51 -26.18 12.71 -9.20
C ARG A 51 -26.60 11.50 -8.36
N LEU A 52 -27.36 10.57 -8.93
CA LEU A 52 -27.76 9.33 -8.25
C LEU A 52 -26.56 8.44 -7.91
N TRP A 53 -25.62 8.32 -8.85
CA TRP A 53 -24.38 7.58 -8.62
C TRP A 53 -23.54 8.21 -7.49
N ALA A 54 -23.44 9.55 -7.45
CA ALA A 54 -22.66 10.25 -6.43
C ALA A 54 -23.22 10.01 -5.01
N VAL A 55 -24.54 10.04 -4.85
CA VAL A 55 -25.21 9.79 -3.56
C VAL A 55 -25.06 8.33 -3.10
N ASP A 56 -25.18 7.38 -4.02
CA ASP A 56 -24.95 5.96 -3.72
C ASP A 56 -23.49 5.68 -3.33
N GLU A 57 -22.55 6.29 -4.05
CA GLU A 57 -21.12 6.18 -3.79
C GLU A 57 -20.74 6.80 -2.43
N GLU A 58 -21.30 7.95 -2.08
CA GLU A 58 -21.10 8.59 -0.77
C GLU A 58 -21.60 7.69 0.38
N ARG A 59 -22.74 7.03 0.19
CA ARG A 59 -23.29 6.05 1.14
C ARG A 59 -22.37 4.85 1.31
N ARG A 60 -21.91 4.23 0.20
CA ARG A 60 -20.99 3.08 0.25
C ARG A 60 -19.68 3.42 0.98
N ARG A 61 -19.12 4.62 0.72
CA ARG A 61 -17.93 5.13 1.42
C ARG A 61 -18.17 5.34 2.91
N THR A 62 -19.34 5.86 3.27
CA THR A 62 -19.75 6.06 4.66
C THR A 62 -19.90 4.72 5.38
N GLY A 63 -20.55 3.72 4.76
CA GLY A 63 -20.69 2.38 5.32
C GLY A 63 -19.35 1.70 5.55
N PHE A 64 -18.44 1.84 4.58
CA PHE A 64 -17.09 1.33 4.73
C PHE A 64 -16.28 2.04 5.83
N ALA A 65 -16.36 3.36 5.92
CA ALA A 65 -15.68 4.11 6.97
C ALA A 65 -16.19 3.73 8.36
N VAL A 66 -17.50 3.46 8.50
CA VAL A 66 -18.11 2.94 9.73
C VAL A 66 -17.61 1.52 10.01
N TRP A 67 -17.50 0.66 9.00
CA TRP A 67 -16.97 -0.70 9.16
C TRP A 67 -15.50 -0.71 9.59
N VAL A 68 -14.63 0.04 8.92
CA VAL A 68 -13.20 0.15 9.29
C VAL A 68 -13.05 0.70 10.69
N SER A 69 -13.80 1.76 11.01
CA SER A 69 -13.79 2.35 12.35
C SER A 69 -14.22 1.32 13.38
N ALA A 70 -15.34 0.63 13.16
CA ALA A 70 -15.83 -0.42 14.06
C ALA A 70 -14.83 -1.58 14.23
N SER A 71 -14.24 -2.09 13.15
CA SER A 71 -13.22 -3.13 13.21
C SER A 71 -12.00 -2.70 14.02
N ARG A 72 -11.58 -1.43 13.87
CA ARG A 72 -10.49 -0.86 14.66
C ARG A 72 -10.85 -0.72 16.13
N TYR A 73 -12.06 -0.27 16.47
CA TYR A 73 -12.52 -0.19 17.85
C TYR A 73 -12.57 -1.56 18.55
N VAL A 74 -13.08 -2.60 17.87
CA VAL A 74 -13.12 -3.98 18.41
C VAL A 74 -11.72 -4.53 18.68
N LEU A 75 -10.74 -4.21 17.82
CA LEU A 75 -9.35 -4.63 17.98
C LEU A 75 -8.62 -3.84 19.08
N TRP A 76 -8.95 -2.56 19.23
CA TRP A 76 -8.27 -1.65 20.15
C TRP A 76 -8.70 -1.77 21.60
N PHE A 77 -9.98 -2.03 21.83
CA PHE A 77 -10.59 -1.90 23.15
C PHE A 77 -11.01 -3.24 23.76
N ARG A 78 -10.86 -4.37 23.05
CA ARG A 78 -11.01 -5.69 23.70
C ARG A 78 -9.80 -5.96 24.60
N PRO A 79 -9.98 -6.07 25.93
CA PRO A 79 -8.87 -6.34 26.83
C PRO A 79 -8.26 -7.72 26.53
N GLY A 80 -6.93 -7.80 26.45
CA GLY A 80 -6.17 -9.07 26.46
C GLY A 80 -5.75 -9.65 25.09
N ARG A 81 -6.25 -9.16 23.94
CA ARG A 81 -5.82 -9.68 22.63
C ARG A 81 -4.73 -8.86 21.93
N SER A 82 -4.68 -7.54 22.11
CA SER A 82 -3.62 -6.72 21.49
C SER A 82 -2.26 -6.97 22.15
N GLN A 83 -2.21 -7.09 23.47
CA GLN A 83 -0.98 -7.42 24.21
C GLN A 83 -0.48 -8.83 23.86
N ALA A 84 -1.35 -9.85 23.92
CA ALA A 84 -0.95 -11.23 23.63
C ALA A 84 -0.52 -11.45 22.18
N LEU A 85 -1.10 -10.72 21.21
CA LEU A 85 -0.77 -10.84 19.79
C LEU A 85 0.46 -9.98 19.44
N ALA A 86 0.64 -8.82 20.07
CA ALA A 86 1.89 -8.06 20.00
C ALA A 86 3.05 -8.83 20.63
N ASP A 87 2.85 -9.42 21.81
CA ASP A 87 3.81 -10.31 22.48
C ASP A 87 4.09 -11.57 21.64
N ALA A 88 3.07 -12.13 20.97
CA ALA A 88 3.26 -13.26 20.07
C ALA A 88 4.04 -12.90 18.79
N CYS A 89 3.84 -11.69 18.26
CA CYS A 89 4.62 -11.17 17.15
C CYS A 89 6.08 -10.91 17.55
N LEU A 90 6.31 -10.41 18.77
CA LEU A 90 7.65 -10.17 19.32
C LEU A 90 8.40 -11.47 19.70
N ASN A 91 7.68 -12.51 20.12
CA ASN A 91 8.26 -13.79 20.58
C ASN A 91 8.35 -14.87 19.47
N ALA A 92 8.22 -14.50 18.19
CA ALA A 92 8.25 -15.42 17.05
C ALA A 92 7.20 -16.55 17.05
N THR A 93 6.21 -16.49 17.94
CA THR A 93 5.09 -17.46 18.00
C THR A 93 4.01 -17.18 16.97
N TRP A 94 4.14 -16.11 16.19
CA TRP A 94 3.25 -15.81 15.06
C TRP A 94 3.19 -16.96 14.03
N THR A 95 4.24 -17.78 13.90
CA THR A 95 4.31 -18.90 12.94
C THR A 95 3.28 -20.00 13.23
N SER A 96 3.15 -20.41 14.51
CA SER A 96 2.15 -21.41 14.92
C SER A 96 0.73 -20.83 14.82
N VAL A 97 0.56 -19.58 15.24
CA VAL A 97 -0.73 -18.87 15.12
C VAL A 97 -1.13 -18.69 13.65
N TRP A 98 -0.18 -18.44 12.75
CA TRP A 98 -0.42 -18.30 11.31
C TRP A 98 -0.94 -19.59 10.68
N SER A 99 -0.42 -20.75 11.09
CA SER A 99 -0.86 -22.06 10.59
C SER A 99 -2.24 -22.46 11.12
N GLU A 100 -2.58 -22.08 12.34
CA GLU A 100 -3.84 -22.46 12.99
C GLU A 100 -5.00 -21.52 12.66
N THR A 101 -4.70 -20.31 12.18
CA THR A 101 -5.72 -19.29 11.94
C THR A 101 -6.25 -19.29 10.51
N GLY A 102 -7.57 -19.11 10.38
CA GLY A 102 -8.21 -18.86 9.10
C GLY A 102 -7.89 -17.48 8.52
N THR A 103 -8.43 -17.18 7.33
CA THR A 103 -8.18 -15.95 6.56
C THR A 103 -8.27 -14.65 7.37
N LEU A 104 -9.25 -14.55 8.27
CA LEU A 104 -9.44 -13.37 9.11
C LEU A 104 -8.35 -13.21 10.18
N GLY A 105 -7.87 -14.32 10.77
CA GLY A 105 -6.79 -14.27 11.75
C GLY A 105 -5.47 -13.83 11.11
N LYS A 106 -5.18 -14.37 9.92
CA LYS A 106 -4.04 -13.95 9.07
C LYS A 106 -4.08 -12.45 8.75
N GLN A 107 -5.25 -11.92 8.38
CA GLN A 107 -5.44 -10.48 8.13
C GLN A 107 -5.14 -9.63 9.38
N VAL A 108 -5.52 -10.10 10.57
CA VAL A 108 -5.26 -9.40 11.84
C VAL A 108 -3.78 -9.39 12.18
N ILE A 109 -3.09 -10.54 12.05
CA ILE A 109 -1.64 -10.64 12.24
C ILE A 109 -0.92 -9.65 11.32
N LEU A 110 -1.28 -9.62 10.04
CA LEU A 110 -0.68 -8.69 9.08
C LEU A 110 -0.97 -7.24 9.42
N SER A 111 -2.19 -6.92 9.85
CA SER A 111 -2.56 -5.55 10.23
C SER A 111 -1.75 -5.04 11.42
N GLU A 112 -1.45 -5.92 12.38
CA GLU A 112 -0.62 -5.61 13.56
C GLU A 112 0.84 -5.40 13.16
N LEU A 113 1.42 -6.35 12.42
CA LEU A 113 2.79 -6.23 11.89
C LEU A 113 2.96 -4.96 11.04
N MET A 114 1.95 -4.62 10.23
CA MET A 114 1.91 -3.40 9.42
C MET A 114 1.92 -2.11 10.25
N GLU A 115 1.27 -2.10 11.42
CA GLU A 115 1.30 -0.94 12.32
C GLU A 115 2.67 -0.82 12.99
N GLN A 116 3.28 -1.94 13.39
CA GLN A 116 4.60 -1.96 14.03
C GLN A 116 5.72 -1.48 13.10
N VAL A 117 5.66 -1.81 11.80
CA VAL A 117 6.65 -1.33 10.82
C VAL A 117 6.36 0.08 10.28
N ARG A 118 5.19 0.67 10.58
CA ARG A 118 4.80 1.97 10.06
C ARG A 118 5.73 3.08 10.57
N PRO A 119 6.25 3.96 9.70
CA PRO A 119 7.03 5.12 10.12
C PRO A 119 6.23 5.99 11.09
N GLN A 120 6.78 6.27 12.27
CA GLN A 120 6.16 7.18 13.22
C GLN A 120 6.17 8.61 12.67
N HIS A 121 5.00 9.24 12.58
CA HIS A 121 4.93 10.67 12.26
C HIS A 121 5.49 11.49 13.43
N PRO A 122 6.22 12.60 13.16
CA PRO A 122 6.82 13.44 14.21
C PRO A 122 5.79 14.00 15.20
N PHE A 123 4.51 14.12 14.82
CA PHE A 123 3.42 14.57 15.70
C PHE A 123 2.85 13.48 16.62
N ARG A 124 3.29 12.21 16.52
CA ARG A 124 2.81 11.11 17.36
C ARG A 124 3.73 10.77 18.54
N CYS A 125 4.93 11.34 18.60
CA CYS A 125 5.84 11.13 19.73
C CYS A 125 5.30 11.83 20.99
N HIS A 126 4.70 11.06 21.89
CA HIS A 126 4.59 11.47 23.29
C HIS A 126 6.00 11.37 23.88
N LYS A 127 6.46 12.43 24.58
CA LYS A 127 7.79 12.48 25.20
C LYS A 127 7.99 11.23 26.08
N GLY A 128 8.92 10.35 25.71
CA GLY A 128 9.38 9.25 26.56
C GLY A 128 9.29 7.83 25.97
N MET A 129 8.65 7.60 24.82
CA MET A 129 8.69 6.27 24.19
C MET A 129 9.96 6.11 23.34
N THR A 130 10.80 5.14 23.70
CA THR A 130 11.87 4.63 22.84
C THR A 130 11.26 4.15 21.53
N ASN A 131 11.95 4.40 20.41
CA ASN A 131 11.50 3.96 19.10
C ASN A 131 11.43 2.42 19.12
N PRO A 132 10.26 1.79 18.95
CA PRO A 132 10.16 0.34 18.97
C PRO A 132 11.01 -0.23 17.83
N ASP A 133 11.79 -1.27 18.14
CA ASP A 133 12.58 -1.96 17.12
C ASP A 133 11.65 -2.55 16.07
N ARG A 134 11.85 -2.15 14.81
CA ARG A 134 11.03 -2.61 13.67
C ARG A 134 11.56 -3.90 13.07
N GLY A 135 12.76 -4.33 13.46
CA GLY A 135 13.43 -5.53 12.95
C GLY A 135 12.57 -6.78 13.08
N PRO A 136 12.06 -7.13 14.29
CA PRO A 136 11.29 -8.36 14.49
C PRO A 136 10.02 -8.43 13.63
N ALA A 137 9.28 -7.32 13.52
CA ALA A 137 8.06 -7.26 12.73
C ALA A 137 8.34 -7.33 11.22
N ARG A 138 9.43 -6.72 10.77
CA ARG A 138 9.91 -6.83 9.38
C ARG A 138 10.28 -8.27 9.04
N ASP A 139 11.10 -8.90 9.86
CA ASP A 139 11.61 -10.26 9.61
C ASP A 139 10.44 -11.28 9.61
N ALA A 140 9.42 -11.06 10.46
CA ALA A 140 8.17 -11.80 10.43
C ALA A 140 7.41 -11.63 9.09
N LEU A 141 7.27 -10.40 8.59
CA LEU A 141 6.63 -10.13 7.30
C LEU A 141 7.36 -10.77 6.12
N GLU A 142 8.70 -10.78 6.11
CA GLU A 142 9.50 -11.44 5.07
C GLU A 142 9.29 -12.96 5.10
N THR A 143 9.28 -13.55 6.29
CA THR A 143 9.03 -14.98 6.47
C THR A 143 7.61 -15.36 6.03
N ILE A 144 6.60 -14.56 6.41
CA ILE A 144 5.21 -14.77 5.96
C ILE A 144 5.10 -14.68 4.44
N LEU A 145 5.76 -13.69 3.83
CA LEU A 145 5.76 -13.54 2.38
C LEU A 145 6.33 -14.77 1.68
N HIS A 146 7.42 -15.34 2.19
CA HIS A 146 8.00 -16.59 1.67
C HIS A 146 7.03 -17.78 1.83
N VAL A 147 6.36 -17.90 2.98
CA VAL A 147 5.33 -18.94 3.21
C VAL A 147 4.15 -18.80 2.24
N ILE A 148 3.71 -17.58 1.96
CA ILE A 148 2.63 -17.33 1.01
C ILE A 148 3.07 -17.70 -0.42
N ASP A 149 4.28 -17.32 -0.81
CA ASP A 149 4.84 -17.63 -2.13
C ASP A 149 4.96 -19.15 -2.35
N SER A 150 5.35 -19.93 -1.32
CA SER A 150 5.43 -21.39 -1.43
C SER A 150 4.07 -22.11 -1.42
N GLN A 151 3.06 -21.53 -0.78
CA GLN A 151 1.71 -22.11 -0.71
C GLN A 151 0.85 -21.83 -1.95
N GLN A 152 1.23 -20.88 -2.81
CA GLN A 152 0.45 -20.52 -4.02
C GLN A 152 0.31 -21.68 -5.03
N GLU A 153 1.24 -22.63 -5.06
CA GLU A 153 1.24 -23.72 -6.04
C GLU A 153 0.20 -24.83 -5.77
N THR A 154 -0.40 -24.86 -4.56
CA THR A 154 -1.26 -25.98 -4.12
C THR A 154 -2.66 -25.56 -3.65
N ALA A 155 -3.01 -24.27 -3.71
CA ALA A 155 -4.19 -23.70 -3.08
C ALA A 155 -5.48 -23.75 -3.94
N SER A 156 -6.64 -23.81 -3.27
CA SER A 156 -7.96 -23.70 -3.90
C SER A 156 -8.25 -22.28 -4.43
N LEU A 157 -9.22 -22.11 -5.35
CA LEU A 157 -9.56 -20.81 -5.98
C LEU A 157 -9.92 -19.69 -4.98
N ASP A 158 -10.64 -20.00 -3.91
CA ASP A 158 -11.02 -19.01 -2.90
C ASP A 158 -9.89 -18.73 -1.90
N ASP A 159 -9.08 -19.73 -1.57
CA ASP A 159 -7.86 -19.55 -0.78
C ASP A 159 -6.84 -18.69 -1.55
N MET A 160 -6.80 -18.79 -2.88
CA MET A 160 -5.92 -17.97 -3.72
C MET A 160 -6.24 -16.47 -3.63
N LYS A 161 -7.52 -16.06 -3.54
CA LYS A 161 -7.89 -14.63 -3.42
C LYS A 161 -7.50 -14.05 -2.05
N ALA A 162 -7.72 -14.83 -0.99
CA ALA A 162 -7.32 -14.48 0.37
C ALA A 162 -5.79 -14.37 0.48
N SER A 163 -5.09 -15.41 0.02
CA SER A 163 -3.62 -15.48 -0.02
C SER A 163 -3.01 -14.32 -0.82
N LEU A 164 -3.58 -13.98 -1.98
CA LEU A 164 -3.16 -12.82 -2.76
C LEU A 164 -3.32 -11.50 -1.99
N THR A 165 -4.43 -11.34 -1.27
CA THR A 165 -4.66 -10.16 -0.44
C THR A 165 -3.59 -10.06 0.65
N HIS A 166 -3.27 -11.17 1.31
CA HIS A 166 -2.21 -11.25 2.31
C HIS A 166 -0.83 -10.93 1.73
N LYS A 167 -0.50 -11.47 0.55
CA LYS A 167 0.74 -11.15 -0.20
C LYS A 167 0.89 -9.66 -0.45
N ILE A 168 -0.18 -9.02 -0.94
CA ILE A 168 -0.19 -7.58 -1.22
C ILE A 168 0.00 -6.77 0.07
N LEU A 169 -0.63 -7.17 1.19
CA LEU A 169 -0.43 -6.52 2.48
C LEU A 169 1.02 -6.63 2.95
N CYS A 170 1.65 -7.81 2.86
CA CYS A 170 3.07 -8.00 3.19
C CYS A 170 3.97 -7.11 2.33
N LEU A 171 3.80 -7.13 1.01
CA LEU A 171 4.60 -6.33 0.09
C LEU A 171 4.45 -4.82 0.36
N ALA A 172 3.23 -4.35 0.62
CA ALA A 172 2.99 -2.96 0.97
C ALA A 172 3.61 -2.56 2.31
N ALA A 173 3.58 -3.47 3.30
CA ALA A 173 4.20 -3.28 4.61
C ALA A 173 5.72 -3.16 4.49
N LEU A 174 6.35 -4.12 3.80
CA LEU A 174 7.80 -4.18 3.60
C LEU A 174 8.28 -2.97 2.78
N MET A 175 7.59 -2.61 1.70
CA MET A 175 7.87 -1.38 0.96
C MET A 175 7.84 -0.15 1.88
N THR A 176 6.85 -0.03 2.76
CA THR A 176 6.76 1.12 3.69
C THR A 176 7.83 1.06 4.78
N CYS A 177 8.22 -0.13 5.23
CA CYS A 177 9.23 -0.34 6.25
C CYS A 177 10.63 0.05 5.77
N HIS A 178 10.96 -0.30 4.52
CA HIS A 178 12.27 0.00 3.92
C HIS A 178 12.35 1.40 3.32
N ALA A 179 11.21 2.08 3.13
CA ALA A 179 11.17 3.42 2.57
C ALA A 179 12.06 4.36 3.41
N PRO A 180 12.97 5.13 2.78
CA PRO A 180 13.71 6.18 3.48
C PRO A 180 12.73 7.11 4.21
N ALA A 181 13.13 7.67 5.35
CA ALA A 181 12.25 8.39 6.30
C ALA A 181 11.47 9.61 5.75
N THR A 182 11.55 9.89 4.46
CA THR A 182 10.78 10.90 3.75
C THR A 182 9.44 10.32 3.32
N ASP A 183 8.34 11.05 3.54
CA ASP A 183 7.04 10.69 2.96
C ASP A 183 7.11 10.78 1.43
N LEU A 184 7.34 9.63 0.78
CA LEU A 184 7.47 9.50 -0.67
C LEU A 184 6.19 9.89 -1.40
N THR A 185 5.04 9.65 -0.77
CA THR A 185 3.74 10.04 -1.35
C THR A 185 3.62 11.56 -1.31
N GLY A 186 3.91 12.19 -0.17
CA GLY A 186 3.91 13.65 -0.03
C GLY A 186 4.93 14.34 -0.94
N ALA A 187 6.14 13.78 -1.08
CA ALA A 187 7.17 14.31 -1.97
C ALA A 187 6.76 14.21 -3.45
N ALA A 188 6.27 13.05 -3.89
CA ALA A 188 5.83 12.85 -5.26
C ALA A 188 4.64 13.74 -5.62
N LEU A 189 3.67 13.88 -4.71
CA LEU A 189 2.53 14.79 -4.90
C LEU A 189 3.00 16.25 -5.00
N ARG A 190 3.89 16.72 -4.13
CA ARG A 190 4.42 18.09 -4.23
C ARG A 190 5.16 18.32 -5.53
N GLN A 191 5.93 17.34 -6.02
CA GLN A 191 6.59 17.41 -7.32
C GLN A 191 5.56 17.54 -8.47
N ILE A 192 4.49 16.73 -8.46
CA ILE A 192 3.40 16.78 -9.46
C ILE A 192 2.74 18.16 -9.53
N TYR A 193 2.61 18.84 -8.40
CA TYR A 193 1.98 20.16 -8.32
C TYR A 193 2.97 21.33 -8.46
N HIS A 194 4.23 21.07 -8.83
CA HIS A 194 5.31 22.08 -8.87
C HIS A 194 5.47 22.83 -7.55
N ARG A 195 5.26 22.13 -6.43
CA ARG A 195 5.37 22.63 -5.05
C ARG A 195 6.55 22.02 -4.29
N LEU A 196 7.43 21.32 -4.99
CA LEU A 196 8.66 20.79 -4.42
C LEU A 196 9.82 21.58 -5.03
N ASP A 197 10.56 22.29 -4.17
CA ASP A 197 11.72 23.07 -4.62
C ASP A 197 12.90 22.14 -4.95
N ASP A 198 13.80 22.57 -5.85
CA ASP A 198 15.00 21.80 -6.22
C ASP A 198 15.86 21.45 -5.00
N ARG A 199 15.89 22.33 -3.98
CA ARG A 199 16.58 22.08 -2.71
C ARG A 199 15.92 20.96 -1.90
N GLU A 200 14.60 20.90 -1.88
CA GLU A 200 13.87 19.83 -1.21
C GLU A 200 14.08 18.51 -1.93
N LEU A 201 14.02 18.50 -3.27
CA LEU A 201 14.30 17.33 -4.09
C LEU A 201 15.73 16.81 -3.86
N ALA A 202 16.73 17.71 -3.82
CA ALA A 202 18.11 17.36 -3.49
C ALA A 202 18.25 16.78 -2.08
N ALA A 203 17.51 17.30 -1.10
CA ALA A 203 17.48 16.74 0.25
C ALA A 203 16.85 15.34 0.30
N VAL A 204 15.80 15.09 -0.50
CA VAL A 204 15.25 13.74 -0.66
C VAL A 204 16.28 12.82 -1.32
N ALA A 205 16.92 13.25 -2.40
CA ALA A 205 17.95 12.47 -3.10
C ALA A 205 19.11 12.09 -2.18
N GLN A 206 19.57 13.04 -1.36
CA GLN A 206 20.66 12.82 -0.40
C GLN A 206 20.29 11.76 0.64
N LYS A 207 19.07 11.81 1.22
CA LYS A 207 18.60 10.77 2.15
C LYS A 207 18.50 9.39 1.50
N TRP A 208 18.07 9.33 0.25
CA TRP A 208 18.03 8.09 -0.52
C TRP A 208 19.43 7.55 -0.80
N LYS A 209 20.42 8.43 -1.02
CA LYS A 209 21.83 8.06 -1.20
C LYS A 209 22.44 7.51 0.09
N GLU A 210 22.15 8.14 1.23
CA GLU A 210 22.60 7.68 2.56
C GLU A 210 22.04 6.31 2.93
N CYS A 211 20.84 5.99 2.44
CA CYS A 211 20.17 4.71 2.65
C CYS A 211 20.04 3.90 1.35
N SER A 212 21.10 3.84 0.53
CA SER A 212 21.01 3.32 -0.85
C SER A 212 20.49 1.88 -0.93
N ALA A 213 20.92 1.00 -0.02
CA ALA A 213 20.46 -0.39 0.02
C ALA A 213 18.96 -0.48 0.40
N TYR A 214 18.54 0.23 1.45
CA TYR A 214 17.14 0.31 1.87
C TYR A 214 16.23 0.92 0.79
N GLY A 215 16.70 1.96 0.09
CA GLY A 215 16.02 2.54 -1.06
C GLY A 215 15.81 1.53 -2.19
N ARG A 216 16.84 0.75 -2.54
CA ARG A 216 16.72 -0.31 -3.55
C ARG A 216 15.81 -1.46 -3.10
N THR A 217 15.87 -1.87 -1.83
CA THR A 217 14.92 -2.84 -1.25
C THR A 217 13.48 -2.33 -1.32
N THR A 218 13.26 -1.04 -1.10
CA THR A 218 11.94 -0.41 -1.26
C THR A 218 11.45 -0.52 -2.70
N VAL A 219 12.32 -0.23 -3.67
CA VAL A 219 12.03 -0.33 -5.11
C VAL A 219 11.72 -1.76 -5.52
N TYR A 220 12.46 -2.74 -4.99
CA TYR A 220 12.18 -4.17 -5.18
C TYR A 220 10.77 -4.55 -4.70
N TYR A 221 10.40 -4.20 -3.46
CA TYR A 221 9.06 -4.49 -2.95
C TYR A 221 7.96 -3.73 -3.70
N ALA A 222 8.21 -2.49 -4.13
CA ALA A 222 7.29 -1.71 -4.96
C ALA A 222 7.07 -2.36 -6.35
N ALA A 223 8.13 -2.84 -6.98
CA ALA A 223 8.08 -3.57 -8.25
C ALA A 223 7.25 -4.85 -8.13
N ARG A 224 7.53 -5.67 -7.11
CA ARG A 224 6.76 -6.89 -6.83
C ARG A 224 5.29 -6.61 -6.53
N LEU A 225 5.01 -5.53 -5.79
CA LEU A 225 3.65 -5.11 -5.47
C LEU A 225 2.87 -4.68 -6.73
N LEU A 226 3.48 -3.86 -7.58
CA LEU A 226 2.91 -3.47 -8.87
C LEU A 226 2.60 -4.70 -9.73
N GLU A 227 3.55 -5.62 -9.86
CA GLU A 227 3.39 -6.83 -10.65
C GLU A 227 2.28 -7.74 -10.11
N THR A 228 2.25 -7.92 -8.80
CA THR A 228 1.24 -8.74 -8.12
C THR A 228 -0.15 -8.17 -8.34
N ILE A 229 -0.32 -6.83 -8.27
CA ILE A 229 -1.63 -6.18 -8.53
C ILE A 229 -1.96 -6.21 -10.03
N ARG A 230 -0.98 -6.01 -10.92
CA ARG A 230 -1.21 -6.03 -12.37
C ARG A 230 -1.70 -7.38 -12.86
N ASN A 231 -1.08 -8.46 -12.38
CA ASN A 231 -1.39 -9.82 -12.83
C ASN A 231 -2.63 -10.40 -12.16
N ASN A 232 -3.19 -9.71 -11.15
CA ASN A 232 -4.33 -10.21 -10.41
C ASN A 232 -5.40 -9.13 -10.20
N HIS A 233 -6.60 -9.38 -10.71
CA HIS A 233 -7.76 -8.47 -10.56
C HIS A 233 -8.42 -8.59 -9.17
N ALA A 234 -7.63 -8.44 -8.10
CA ALA A 234 -8.12 -8.49 -6.72
C ALA A 234 -9.13 -7.36 -6.44
N THR A 235 -10.23 -7.70 -5.76
CA THR A 235 -11.33 -6.76 -5.43
C THR A 235 -11.13 -6.04 -4.10
N HIS A 236 -9.98 -6.18 -3.45
CA HIS A 236 -9.77 -5.59 -2.14
C HIS A 236 -9.71 -4.06 -2.22
N TYR A 237 -10.43 -3.39 -1.31
CA TYR A 237 -10.64 -1.93 -1.35
C TYR A 237 -9.33 -1.11 -1.29
N ALA A 238 -8.29 -1.65 -0.66
CA ALA A 238 -7.02 -0.95 -0.47
C ALA A 238 -6.07 -1.06 -1.67
N MET A 239 -6.38 -1.88 -2.68
CA MET A 239 -5.48 -2.11 -3.82
C MET A 239 -5.15 -0.83 -4.61
N PRO A 240 -6.10 0.08 -4.88
CA PRO A 240 -5.77 1.36 -5.53
C PRO A 240 -4.76 2.19 -4.73
N VAL A 241 -4.83 2.15 -3.39
CA VAL A 241 -3.90 2.90 -2.53
C VAL A 241 -2.50 2.31 -2.58
N TYR A 242 -2.40 0.97 -2.47
CA TYR A 242 -1.12 0.28 -2.53
C TYR A 242 -0.47 0.36 -3.91
N LEU A 243 -1.26 0.25 -4.97
CA LEU A 243 -0.81 0.46 -6.34
C LEU A 243 -0.26 1.87 -6.51
N LEU A 244 -1.01 2.91 -6.11
CA LEU A 244 -0.54 4.29 -6.22
C LEU A 244 0.79 4.49 -5.48
N ARG A 245 0.91 3.99 -4.25
CA ARG A 245 2.15 4.11 -3.46
C ARG A 245 3.33 3.42 -4.13
N ALA A 246 3.14 2.21 -4.67
CA ALA A 246 4.17 1.50 -5.41
C ALA A 246 4.64 2.32 -6.61
N VAL A 247 3.70 2.82 -7.41
CA VAL A 247 3.99 3.59 -8.63
C VAL A 247 4.70 4.90 -8.32
N LEU A 248 4.24 5.67 -7.32
CA LEU A 248 4.90 6.91 -6.91
C LEU A 248 6.32 6.64 -6.38
N THR A 249 6.53 5.51 -5.69
CA THR A 249 7.85 5.12 -5.19
C THR A 249 8.81 4.79 -6.33
N LEU A 250 8.38 3.97 -7.30
CA LEU A 250 9.15 3.63 -8.49
C LEU A 250 9.48 4.87 -9.34
N TRP A 251 8.48 5.72 -9.56
CA TRP A 251 8.65 6.96 -10.32
C TRP A 251 9.60 7.94 -9.63
N LEU A 252 9.42 8.18 -8.33
CA LEU A 252 10.27 9.08 -7.56
C LEU A 252 11.71 8.59 -7.54
N TYR A 253 11.92 7.28 -7.33
CA TYR A 253 13.27 6.70 -7.41
C TYR A 253 13.93 6.97 -8.77
N ALA A 254 13.23 6.73 -9.87
CA ALA A 254 13.75 6.99 -11.21
C ALA A 254 14.10 8.48 -11.43
N ARG A 255 13.29 9.39 -10.91
CA ARG A 255 13.54 10.85 -10.98
C ARG A 255 14.72 11.30 -10.12
N LEU A 256 14.87 10.76 -8.92
CA LEU A 256 16.01 11.06 -8.04
C LEU A 256 17.33 10.58 -8.66
N PHE A 257 17.30 9.45 -9.39
CA PHE A 257 18.46 8.93 -10.11
C PHE A 257 18.89 9.82 -11.29
N ASP A 258 17.92 10.38 -12.00
CA ASP A 258 18.12 11.35 -13.09
C ASP A 258 18.79 12.64 -12.56
N ALA A 259 18.25 13.17 -11.46
CA ALA A 259 18.72 14.42 -10.84
C ALA A 259 20.12 14.31 -10.20
N SER A 260 20.54 13.11 -9.80
CA SER A 260 21.85 12.89 -9.16
C SER A 260 23.00 12.70 -10.15
N GLY A 261 22.76 12.79 -11.46
CA GLY A 261 23.80 12.76 -12.50
C GLY A 261 24.51 11.42 -12.65
N LEU A 262 24.05 10.37 -11.95
CA LEU A 262 24.56 9.00 -12.02
C LEU A 262 24.13 8.26 -13.31
N ALA A 263 23.40 8.94 -14.21
CA ALA A 263 22.86 8.41 -15.46
C ALA A 263 23.91 7.90 -16.48
N ARG A 264 25.20 7.94 -16.15
CA ARG A 264 26.28 7.34 -16.96
C ARG A 264 26.59 5.92 -16.51
N PHE A 265 25.59 5.05 -16.51
CA PHE A 265 25.86 3.62 -16.54
C PHE A 265 26.04 3.19 -17.99
N ASP A 266 27.23 2.69 -18.31
CA ASP A 266 27.54 2.13 -19.63
C ASP A 266 26.42 1.21 -20.09
N THR A 267 26.04 1.34 -21.36
CA THR A 267 25.07 0.51 -22.09
C THR A 267 25.36 -0.99 -22.07
N SER A 268 26.48 -1.40 -21.47
CA SER A 268 26.97 -2.76 -21.33
C SER A 268 26.50 -3.48 -20.05
N LEU A 269 25.86 -2.80 -19.09
CA LEU A 269 25.45 -3.45 -17.85
C LEU A 269 24.18 -4.29 -18.04
N ASP A 270 24.27 -5.55 -17.62
CA ASP A 270 23.13 -6.47 -17.57
C ASP A 270 22.00 -5.89 -16.72
N ALA A 271 20.78 -6.14 -17.16
CA ALA A 271 19.60 -5.55 -16.52
C ALA A 271 18.88 -6.59 -15.66
N THR A 272 18.61 -6.19 -14.43
CA THR A 272 18.06 -7.06 -13.40
C THR A 272 16.53 -6.99 -13.38
N SER A 273 15.87 -8.15 -13.33
CA SER A 273 14.41 -8.22 -13.20
C SER A 273 14.00 -7.99 -11.75
N ALA A 274 13.44 -6.82 -11.42
CA ALA A 274 13.12 -6.48 -10.03
C ALA A 274 11.91 -7.23 -9.44
N THR A 275 11.32 -8.17 -10.18
CA THR A 275 10.11 -8.90 -9.76
C THR A 275 10.37 -10.35 -9.37
N ASN A 276 11.53 -10.93 -9.70
CA ASN A 276 11.84 -12.32 -9.40
C ASN A 276 12.57 -12.45 -8.04
N PRO A 277 11.97 -13.09 -7.01
CA PRO A 277 12.60 -13.23 -5.70
C PRO A 277 13.80 -14.18 -5.69
N ASN A 278 13.93 -15.07 -6.68
CA ASN A 278 14.99 -16.07 -6.77
C ASN A 278 16.16 -15.62 -7.66
N ASP A 279 16.12 -14.39 -8.15
CA ASP A 279 17.15 -13.86 -9.03
C ASP A 279 18.32 -13.32 -8.20
N VAL A 280 19.46 -14.02 -8.27
CA VAL A 280 20.70 -13.67 -7.54
C VAL A 280 21.17 -12.26 -7.90
N ASP A 281 20.85 -11.80 -9.11
CA ASP A 281 21.21 -10.47 -9.59
C ASP A 281 20.42 -9.37 -8.86
N VAL A 282 19.22 -9.67 -8.34
CA VAL A 282 18.42 -8.73 -7.53
C VAL A 282 19.10 -8.47 -6.19
N GLY A 283 19.62 -9.51 -5.54
CA GLY A 283 20.36 -9.37 -4.28
C GLY A 283 21.63 -8.53 -4.45
N GLN A 284 22.40 -8.81 -5.51
CA GLN A 284 23.60 -8.02 -5.85
C GLN A 284 23.26 -6.59 -6.22
N TRP A 285 22.17 -6.35 -6.96
CA TRP A 285 21.70 -5.01 -7.25
C TRP A 285 21.29 -4.25 -5.98
N ILE A 286 20.55 -4.87 -5.06
CA ILE A 286 20.16 -4.23 -3.80
C ILE A 286 21.38 -3.83 -2.97
N LEU A 287 22.43 -4.65 -2.93
CA LEU A 287 23.64 -4.36 -2.16
C LEU A 287 24.55 -3.35 -2.87
N ALA A 288 24.86 -3.58 -4.14
CA ALA A 288 25.90 -2.86 -4.87
C ALA A 288 25.36 -1.74 -5.78
N GLY A 289 24.14 -1.87 -6.29
CA GLY A 289 23.49 -0.85 -7.13
C GLY A 289 23.98 -0.76 -8.57
N HIS A 290 24.78 -1.72 -9.04
CA HIS A 290 25.46 -1.67 -10.35
C HIS A 290 24.66 -2.32 -11.50
N SER A 291 23.38 -2.03 -11.66
CA SER A 291 22.61 -2.56 -12.80
C SER A 291 21.37 -1.72 -13.14
N ARG A 292 20.86 -1.89 -14.36
CA ARG A 292 19.60 -1.29 -14.81
C ARG A 292 18.41 -2.10 -14.31
N ILE A 293 17.35 -1.40 -13.92
CA ILE A 293 16.13 -2.04 -13.41
C ILE A 293 15.17 -2.29 -14.57
N ARG A 294 14.84 -3.57 -14.79
CA ARG A 294 13.79 -4.02 -15.70
C ARG A 294 12.55 -4.40 -14.91
N LEU A 295 11.40 -3.93 -15.37
CA LEU A 295 10.09 -4.45 -14.96
C LEU A 295 9.45 -5.12 -16.17
N PRO A 296 8.62 -6.16 -16.01
CA PRO A 296 8.02 -6.80 -17.18
C PRO A 296 7.11 -5.78 -17.91
N GLY A 297 7.32 -5.62 -19.21
CA GLY A 297 6.67 -4.56 -20.00
C GLY A 297 7.37 -3.19 -19.96
N ILE A 298 8.28 -2.91 -19.02
CA ILE A 298 9.04 -1.64 -18.91
C ILE A 298 10.54 -1.96 -18.91
N THR A 299 11.18 -1.73 -20.06
CA THR A 299 12.57 -2.17 -20.31
C THR A 299 13.64 -1.40 -19.53
N ASP A 300 13.48 -0.10 -19.32
CA ASP A 300 14.42 0.71 -18.54
C ASP A 300 13.65 1.76 -17.75
N LEU A 301 13.41 1.46 -16.46
CA LEU A 301 12.68 2.34 -15.56
C LEU A 301 13.34 3.73 -15.40
N LEU A 302 14.67 3.81 -15.52
CA LEU A 302 15.41 5.05 -15.30
C LEU A 302 15.29 6.02 -16.49
N SER A 303 15.03 5.49 -17.68
CA SER A 303 14.82 6.30 -18.89
C SER A 303 13.52 7.12 -18.81
N PRO A 304 13.47 8.33 -19.40
CA PRO A 304 12.22 9.11 -19.50
C PRO A 304 11.08 8.34 -20.18
N GLN A 305 11.40 7.56 -21.23
CA GLN A 305 10.43 6.71 -21.92
C GLN A 305 9.89 5.60 -21.01
N GLY A 306 10.74 4.97 -20.19
CA GLY A 306 10.33 3.95 -19.24
C GLY A 306 9.49 4.51 -18.09
N ARG A 307 9.78 5.72 -17.60
CA ARG A 307 8.93 6.41 -16.62
C ARG A 307 7.54 6.70 -17.19
N ARG A 308 7.43 7.21 -18.42
CA ARG A 308 6.13 7.41 -19.08
C ARG A 308 5.38 6.09 -19.24
N LYS A 309 6.08 5.04 -19.70
CA LYS A 309 5.48 3.71 -19.85
C LYS A 309 5.00 3.13 -18.52
N LEU A 310 5.76 3.30 -17.43
CA LEU A 310 5.32 2.92 -16.08
C LEU A 310 3.98 3.57 -15.74
N LEU A 311 3.84 4.87 -15.99
CA LEU A 311 2.64 5.63 -15.65
C LEU A 311 1.44 5.20 -16.52
N ALA A 312 1.64 5.02 -17.82
CA ALA A 312 0.60 4.55 -18.74
C ALA A 312 0.08 3.14 -18.37
N GLU A 313 0.99 2.19 -18.14
CA GLU A 313 0.64 0.83 -17.72
C GLU A 313 -0.06 0.84 -16.36
N SER A 314 0.43 1.65 -15.42
CA SER A 314 -0.17 1.80 -14.09
C SER A 314 -1.57 2.42 -14.14
N ALA A 315 -1.79 3.39 -15.04
CA ALA A 315 -3.10 3.97 -15.28
C ALA A 315 -4.08 2.93 -15.83
N ALA A 316 -3.64 2.08 -16.77
CA ALA A 316 -4.46 0.97 -17.28
C ALA A 316 -4.84 -0.02 -16.16
N VAL A 317 -3.87 -0.42 -15.32
CA VAL A 317 -4.14 -1.29 -14.16
C VAL A 317 -5.10 -0.60 -13.19
N MET A 318 -4.86 0.66 -12.83
CA MET A 318 -5.71 1.43 -11.92
C MET A 318 -7.16 1.52 -12.43
N ASN A 319 -7.35 1.69 -13.74
CA ASN A 319 -8.67 1.74 -14.37
C ASN A 319 -9.39 0.38 -14.33
N SER A 320 -8.65 -0.73 -14.35
CA SER A 320 -9.21 -2.07 -14.21
C SER A 320 -9.62 -2.42 -12.77
N LEU A 321 -9.10 -1.70 -11.77
CA LEU A 321 -9.42 -1.95 -10.37
C LEU A 321 -10.86 -1.50 -10.05
N LYS A 322 -11.69 -2.46 -9.62
CA LYS A 322 -13.08 -2.24 -9.18
C LYS A 322 -13.20 -1.54 -7.80
N GLY A 323 -12.17 -0.82 -7.37
CA GLY A 323 -12.07 -0.19 -6.04
C GLY A 323 -12.92 1.07 -5.94
N TRP A 324 -14.18 0.92 -5.49
CA TRP A 324 -15.11 1.93 -4.96
C TRP A 324 -14.79 3.42 -5.27
N GLY A 325 -14.69 3.75 -6.56
CA GLY A 325 -14.45 5.11 -7.07
C GLY A 325 -13.12 5.79 -6.71
N VAL A 326 -12.36 5.32 -5.72
CA VAL A 326 -11.05 5.88 -5.31
C VAL A 326 -10.01 5.68 -6.41
N SER A 327 -10.07 4.57 -7.14
CA SER A 327 -9.22 4.32 -8.30
C SER A 327 -9.33 5.40 -9.36
N ARG A 328 -10.49 6.04 -9.54
CA ARG A 328 -10.68 7.15 -10.50
C ARG A 328 -9.92 8.42 -10.11
N VAL A 329 -9.87 8.73 -8.82
CA VAL A 329 -9.11 9.90 -8.32
C VAL A 329 -7.61 9.66 -8.52
N TYR A 330 -7.14 8.46 -8.22
CA TYR A 330 -5.74 8.09 -8.42
C TYR A 330 -5.37 7.97 -9.90
N LEU A 331 -6.27 7.50 -10.74
CA LEU A 331 -6.11 7.50 -12.19
C LEU A 331 -5.91 8.93 -12.73
N HIS A 332 -6.74 9.89 -12.30
CA HIS A 332 -6.56 11.29 -12.69
C HIS A 332 -5.18 11.82 -12.26
N LEU A 333 -4.71 11.42 -11.08
CA LEU A 333 -3.38 11.79 -10.60
C LEU A 333 -2.26 11.18 -11.46
N LEU A 334 -2.37 9.90 -11.82
CA LEU A 334 -1.39 9.22 -12.67
C LEU A 334 -1.34 9.86 -14.08
N ASN A 335 -2.50 10.14 -14.69
CA ASN A 335 -2.55 10.79 -16.00
C ASN A 335 -1.93 12.20 -15.99
N ARG A 336 -2.12 12.96 -14.90
CA ARG A 336 -1.46 14.26 -14.73
C ARG A 336 0.06 14.13 -14.59
N LEU A 337 0.52 13.11 -13.86
CA LEU A 337 1.93 12.85 -13.71
C LEU A 337 2.56 12.43 -15.06
N GLU A 338 1.87 11.60 -15.84
CA GLU A 338 2.31 11.22 -17.18
C GLU A 338 2.45 12.43 -18.11
N ALA A 339 1.44 13.32 -18.11
CA ALA A 339 1.49 14.57 -18.86
C ALA A 339 2.68 15.47 -18.47
N SER A 340 3.05 15.49 -17.18
CA SER A 340 4.19 16.28 -16.70
C SER A 340 5.55 15.77 -17.24
N GLU A 341 5.70 14.47 -17.48
CA GLU A 341 6.91 13.89 -18.10
C GLU A 341 6.96 14.13 -19.62
N GLY A 342 5.85 14.51 -20.25
CA GLY A 342 5.78 14.84 -21.69
C GLY A 342 6.14 16.29 -22.01
N ALA A 343 6.09 17.18 -21.01
CA ALA A 343 6.39 18.61 -21.15
C ALA A 343 7.88 18.95 -20.92
N THR A 344 8.65 17.99 -20.41
CA THR A 344 10.12 18.01 -20.27
C THR A 344 10.76 17.18 -21.37
#